data_AF-A0A511J8Y0-F1
#
_entry.id   AF-A0A511J8Y0-F1
#
_cell.length_a   1.000
_cell.length_b   1.000
_cell.length_c   1.000
_cell.angle_alpha   90.00
_cell.angle_beta   90.00
_cell.angle_gamma   90.00
#
_symmetry.space_group_name_H-M   'P 1'
#
loop_
_entity.id
_entity.type
_entity.pdbx_description
1 polymer ?
#
loop_
_entity_poly.entity_id
_entity_poly.type
_entity_poly.pdbx_seq_one_letter_code
_entity_poly.pdbx_strand_id
1 'polypeptide(L)'
;MTDAPGLLVARLLLDPEVAPPDARELGGGLVAVAAVLHDGRLTDAPGCSVDDALAGLRTLPTPEHQLAAHAVHAFEAADPLGASRLLVVEDLLAAVGEPDLPDDGRFGLLVAVPDARVLLVHAVRDEQVLRAAHLMATIARMRQGEADAIGPHVYHRTADGTLTQVTQHSDDEIEVHVDGSLADALAGLGLVDRSRKARRAAARRARG
;
A
#
# COMPACT_ATOMS: atom_id res chain seq x y z
N MET A 1 32.63 -22.32 8.49
CA MET A 1 31.22 -22.05 8.18
C MET A 1 31.20 -20.59 7.79
N THR A 2 31.23 -20.31 6.48
CA THR A 2 31.33 -18.94 5.98
C THR A 2 29.94 -18.33 6.10
N ASP A 3 29.83 -17.32 6.97
CA ASP A 3 28.60 -16.55 7.17
C ASP A 3 28.17 -15.98 5.81
N ALA A 4 27.01 -16.36 5.30
CA ALA A 4 26.54 -15.86 4.02
C ALA A 4 26.25 -14.37 4.17
N PRO A 5 26.76 -13.49 3.28
CA PRO A 5 26.49 -12.07 3.41
C PRO A 5 24.98 -11.83 3.32
N GLY A 6 24.44 -11.04 4.26
CA GLY A 6 23.03 -10.66 4.25
C GLY A 6 22.66 -9.85 3.01
N LEU A 7 21.38 -9.87 2.65
CA LEU A 7 20.83 -9.18 1.49
C LEU A 7 20.31 -7.79 1.88
N LEU A 8 20.81 -6.73 1.24
CA LEU A 8 20.27 -5.37 1.41
C LEU A 8 18.88 -5.27 0.76
N VAL A 9 17.87 -4.85 1.52
CA VAL A 9 16.45 -4.80 1.13
C VAL A 9 15.78 -3.54 1.67
N ALA A 10 14.77 -3.03 0.96
CA ALA A 10 13.91 -1.98 1.49
C ALA A 10 12.84 -2.59 2.42
N ARG A 11 12.64 -2.00 3.61
CA ARG A 11 11.65 -2.40 4.61
C ARG A 11 10.63 -1.29 4.83
N LEU A 12 9.35 -1.64 4.81
CA LEU A 12 8.25 -0.75 5.16
C LEU A 12 8.03 -0.72 6.68
N LEU A 13 7.78 0.46 7.24
CA LEU A 13 7.44 0.69 8.65
C LEU A 13 6.27 1.67 8.77
N LEU A 14 5.51 1.54 9.87
CA LEU A 14 4.59 2.59 10.32
C LEU A 14 5.35 3.57 11.20
N ASP A 15 5.18 4.87 10.92
CA ASP A 15 5.80 6.07 11.51
C ASP A 15 6.20 5.89 12.98
N PRO A 16 7.44 5.41 13.26
CA PRO A 16 7.87 5.07 14.60
C PRO A 16 8.50 6.31 15.26
N GLU A 17 7.85 7.47 15.17
CA GLU A 17 8.18 8.77 15.80
C GLU A 17 9.58 9.37 15.53
N VAL A 18 10.54 8.63 14.94
CA VAL A 18 11.82 9.13 14.43
C VAL A 18 12.20 8.28 13.22
N ALA A 19 11.73 8.67 12.02
CA ALA A 19 12.26 8.07 10.79
C ALA A 19 13.77 8.37 10.70
N PRO A 20 14.61 7.37 10.39
CA PRO A 20 16.04 7.63 10.22
C PRO A 20 16.26 8.60 9.05
N PRO A 21 17.41 9.30 8.96
CA PRO A 21 17.62 10.36 7.97
C PRO A 21 17.58 9.88 6.51
N ASP A 22 17.84 8.60 6.27
CA ASP A 22 17.73 7.88 5.00
C ASP A 22 16.32 7.31 4.75
N ALA A 23 15.39 7.67 5.63
CA ALA A 23 13.94 7.66 5.52
C ALA A 23 13.39 8.04 4.14
N ARG A 24 12.65 7.17 3.45
CA ARG A 24 11.73 7.61 2.38
C ARG A 24 10.29 7.64 2.90
N GLU A 25 9.73 8.83 3.05
CA GLU A 25 8.32 9.00 3.35
C GLU A 25 7.45 8.61 2.15
N LEU A 26 6.39 7.84 2.40
CA LEU A 26 5.41 7.46 1.38
C LEU A 26 4.08 8.20 1.57
N GLY A 27 3.82 8.74 2.76
CA GLY A 27 2.53 9.33 3.15
C GLY A 27 1.70 8.38 4.01
N GLY A 28 0.63 8.89 4.63
CA GLY A 28 -0.25 8.10 5.51
C GLY A 28 0.45 7.51 6.74
N GLY A 29 1.56 8.07 7.18
CA GLY A 29 2.38 7.53 8.28
C GLY A 29 3.21 6.31 7.87
N LEU A 30 3.37 5.99 6.58
CA LEU A 30 4.24 4.91 6.14
C LEU A 30 5.58 5.44 5.65
N VAL A 31 6.66 4.79 6.07
CA VAL A 31 8.03 5.11 5.68
C VAL A 31 8.76 3.85 5.21
N ALA A 32 9.67 4.01 4.26
CA ALA A 32 10.56 2.96 3.79
C ALA A 32 11.99 3.24 4.25
N VAL A 33 12.66 2.22 4.77
CA VAL A 33 14.06 2.27 5.25
C VAL A 33 14.88 1.18 4.56
N ALA A 34 16.20 1.36 4.50
CA ALA A 34 17.11 0.29 4.12
C ALA A 34 17.36 -0.68 5.30
N ALA A 35 17.39 -1.97 5.01
CA ALA A 35 17.64 -3.04 5.99
C ALA A 35 18.47 -4.17 5.37
N VAL A 36 19.15 -4.95 6.20
CA VAL A 36 19.79 -6.21 5.79
C VAL A 36 18.93 -7.38 6.26
N LEU A 37 18.53 -8.23 5.32
CA LEU A 37 17.89 -9.52 5.54
C LEU A 37 18.97 -10.61 5.64
N HIS A 38 19.06 -11.26 6.79
CA HIS A 38 19.97 -12.38 7.01
C HIS A 38 19.26 -13.45 7.83
N ASP A 39 19.19 -14.69 7.33
CA ASP A 39 18.49 -15.82 7.94
C ASP A 39 17.05 -15.49 8.39
N GLY A 40 16.31 -14.77 7.54
CA GLY A 40 14.92 -14.38 7.80
C GLY A 40 14.76 -13.26 8.84
N ARG A 41 15.87 -12.68 9.33
CA ARG A 41 15.87 -11.57 10.29
C ARG A 41 16.27 -10.28 9.60
N LEU A 42 15.55 -9.21 9.94
CA LEU A 42 15.83 -7.87 9.45
C LEU A 42 16.65 -7.10 10.48
N THR A 43 17.70 -6.44 10.01
CA THR A 43 18.53 -5.52 10.79
C THR A 43 18.63 -4.20 10.03
N ASP A 44 18.67 -3.07 10.73
CA ASP A 44 18.71 -1.77 10.07
C ASP A 44 20.05 -1.58 9.33
N ALA A 45 20.02 -0.92 8.18
CA ALA A 45 21.19 -0.66 7.34
C ALA A 45 21.43 0.86 7.20
N PRO A 46 21.83 1.55 8.29
CA PRO A 46 21.94 3.00 8.29
C PRO A 46 23.00 3.48 7.28
N GLY A 47 22.66 4.51 6.52
CA GLY A 47 23.52 5.10 5.50
C GLY A 47 23.40 4.44 4.13
N CYS A 48 22.55 3.43 3.98
CA CYS A 48 22.18 2.86 2.68
C CYS A 48 20.93 3.56 2.12
N SER A 49 20.92 3.84 0.82
CA SER A 49 19.74 4.40 0.17
C SER A 49 18.63 3.34 0.05
N VAL A 50 17.37 3.77 0.25
CA VAL A 50 16.20 2.93 -0.06
C VAL A 50 16.23 2.49 -1.52
N ASP A 51 16.63 3.36 -2.44
CA ASP A 51 16.66 3.05 -3.87
C ASP A 51 17.65 1.92 -4.20
N ASP A 52 18.80 1.87 -3.52
CA ASP A 52 19.77 0.77 -3.65
C ASP A 52 19.20 -0.53 -3.08
N ALA A 53 18.45 -0.42 -1.98
CA ALA A 53 17.84 -1.54 -1.29
C ALA A 53 16.63 -2.13 -2.04
N LEU A 54 16.01 -1.39 -2.97
CA LEU A 54 14.95 -1.91 -3.84
C LEU A 54 15.45 -3.04 -4.75
N ALA A 55 16.73 -3.01 -5.15
CA ALA A 55 17.29 -4.05 -5.98
C ALA A 55 17.23 -5.42 -5.30
N GLY A 56 17.59 -5.50 -4.00
CA GLY A 56 17.49 -6.76 -3.26
C GLY A 56 16.06 -7.22 -3.04
N LEU A 57 15.13 -6.30 -2.79
CA LEU A 57 13.70 -6.63 -2.67
C LEU A 57 13.16 -7.33 -3.93
N ARG A 58 13.60 -6.91 -5.13
CA ARG A 58 13.24 -7.53 -6.42
C ARG A 58 13.86 -8.92 -6.64
N THR A 59 14.92 -9.26 -5.91
CA THR A 59 15.54 -10.60 -6.02
C THR A 59 14.85 -11.64 -5.15
N LEU A 60 13.96 -11.22 -4.25
CA LEU A 60 13.24 -12.15 -3.39
C LEU A 60 12.27 -13.02 -4.20
N PRO A 61 11.97 -14.23 -3.71
CA PRO A 61 10.92 -15.05 -4.29
C PRO A 61 9.59 -14.29 -4.38
N THR A 62 8.89 -14.49 -5.48
CA THR A 62 7.51 -14.00 -5.64
C THR A 62 6.63 -14.60 -4.54
N PRO A 63 5.85 -13.77 -3.82
CA PRO A 63 4.89 -14.25 -2.83
C PRO A 63 3.88 -15.23 -3.42
N GLU A 64 3.23 -16.01 -2.55
CA GLU A 64 2.00 -16.69 -2.94
C GLU A 64 0.95 -15.64 -3.31
N HIS A 65 0.22 -15.89 -4.40
CA HIS A 65 -0.79 -14.98 -4.93
C HIS A 65 -2.16 -15.63 -4.93
N GLN A 66 -3.14 -14.90 -4.41
CA GLN A 66 -4.55 -15.24 -4.49
C GLN A 66 -5.36 -14.07 -5.02
N LEU A 67 -6.27 -14.35 -5.96
CA LEU A 67 -7.30 -13.39 -6.38
C LEU A 67 -8.56 -13.60 -5.53
N ALA A 68 -8.91 -12.61 -4.72
CA ALA A 68 -10.09 -12.60 -3.87
C ALA A 68 -11.27 -11.88 -4.54
N ALA A 69 -12.39 -11.78 -3.83
CA ALA A 69 -13.57 -11.05 -4.29
C ALA A 69 -13.25 -9.59 -4.61
N HIS A 70 -14.03 -8.98 -5.51
CA HIS A 70 -13.86 -7.59 -5.95
C HIS A 70 -12.49 -7.30 -6.60
N ALA A 71 -11.87 -8.32 -7.21
CA ALA A 71 -10.54 -8.21 -7.84
C ALA A 71 -9.48 -7.66 -6.87
N VAL A 72 -9.49 -8.14 -5.63
CA VAL A 72 -8.42 -7.87 -4.65
C VAL A 72 -7.35 -8.93 -4.83
N HIS A 73 -6.12 -8.51 -5.13
CA HIS A 73 -4.94 -9.34 -5.16
C HIS A 73 -4.36 -9.41 -3.75
N ALA A 74 -4.29 -10.61 -3.19
CA ALA A 74 -3.59 -10.88 -1.94
C ALA A 74 -2.25 -11.53 -2.26
N PHE A 75 -1.18 -10.92 -1.75
CA PHE A 75 0.18 -11.45 -1.81
C PHE A 75 0.63 -11.81 -0.40
N GLU A 76 1.00 -13.06 -0.20
CA GLU A 76 1.46 -13.58 1.09
C GLU A 76 2.89 -14.11 0.97
N ALA A 77 3.81 -13.48 1.70
CA ALA A 77 5.22 -13.82 1.70
C ALA A 77 5.56 -14.78 2.84
N ALA A 78 6.46 -15.73 2.58
CA ALA A 78 7.06 -16.57 3.63
C ALA A 78 8.09 -15.81 4.48
N ASP A 79 8.51 -14.63 4.03
CA ASP A 79 9.48 -13.74 4.67
C ASP A 79 8.79 -12.49 5.27
N PRO A 80 9.44 -11.76 6.19
CA PRO A 80 8.86 -10.57 6.82
C PRO A 80 8.88 -9.31 5.92
N LEU A 81 8.97 -9.46 4.59
CA LEU A 81 9.00 -8.35 3.63
C LEU A 81 7.79 -8.35 2.68
N GLY A 82 6.72 -9.08 3.00
CA GLY A 82 5.49 -9.06 2.22
C GLY A 82 4.90 -7.66 2.06
N ALA A 83 4.74 -6.93 3.16
CA ALA A 83 4.30 -5.52 3.12
C ALA A 83 5.29 -4.62 2.36
N SER A 84 6.59 -4.90 2.46
CA SER A 84 7.63 -4.09 1.81
C SER A 84 7.57 -4.18 0.29
N ARG A 85 6.98 -5.25 -0.26
CA ARG A 85 6.77 -5.40 -1.71
C ARG A 85 5.78 -4.37 -2.28
N LEU A 86 5.11 -3.58 -1.45
CA LEU A 86 4.42 -2.36 -1.87
C LEU A 86 5.33 -1.41 -2.68
N LEU A 87 6.63 -1.38 -2.36
CA LEU A 87 7.63 -0.55 -3.02
C LEU A 87 7.98 -1.01 -4.44
N VAL A 88 7.61 -2.25 -4.79
CA VAL A 88 7.84 -2.88 -6.09
C VAL A 88 6.54 -3.55 -6.59
N VAL A 89 5.40 -2.95 -6.24
CA VAL A 89 4.07 -3.54 -6.48
C VAL A 89 3.79 -3.74 -7.96
N GLU A 90 4.34 -2.88 -8.82
CA GLU A 90 4.26 -3.01 -10.28
C GLU A 90 4.90 -4.32 -10.77
N ASP A 91 6.06 -4.68 -10.20
CA ASP A 91 6.76 -5.93 -10.54
C ASP A 91 5.92 -7.16 -10.11
N LEU A 92 5.24 -7.08 -8.96
CA LEU A 92 4.33 -8.13 -8.48
C LEU A 92 3.10 -8.31 -9.38
N LEU A 93 2.44 -7.22 -9.75
CA LEU A 93 1.25 -7.25 -10.60
C LEU A 93 1.60 -7.79 -11.99
N ALA A 94 2.74 -7.37 -12.56
CA ALA A 94 3.24 -7.93 -13.82
C ALA A 94 3.49 -9.44 -13.73
N ALA A 95 4.06 -9.93 -12.61
CA ALA A 95 4.35 -11.35 -12.41
C ALA A 95 3.10 -12.24 -12.38
N VAL A 96 1.95 -11.70 -11.98
CA VAL A 96 0.67 -12.44 -11.91
C VAL A 96 -0.25 -12.21 -13.11
N GLY A 97 0.29 -11.62 -14.19
CA GLY A 97 -0.47 -11.41 -15.42
C GLY A 97 -1.42 -10.22 -15.38
N GLU A 98 -1.20 -9.27 -14.47
CA GLU A 98 -1.80 -7.93 -14.50
C GLU A 98 -0.75 -6.86 -14.81
N PRO A 99 0.01 -6.96 -15.94
CA PRO A 99 0.95 -5.92 -16.33
C PRO A 99 0.22 -4.61 -16.68
N ASP A 100 -1.06 -4.73 -17.05
CA ASP A 100 -1.91 -3.65 -17.52
C ASP A 100 -2.86 -3.21 -16.40
N LEU A 101 -2.30 -2.59 -15.36
CA LEU A 101 -3.02 -1.46 -14.77
C LEU A 101 -3.43 -0.58 -15.95
N PRO A 102 -4.72 -0.19 -16.09
CA PRO A 102 -5.27 0.38 -17.33
C PRO A 102 -4.25 1.32 -17.96
N ASP A 103 -3.80 1.05 -19.19
CA ASP A 103 -2.56 1.42 -19.94
C ASP A 103 -1.65 2.60 -19.48
N ASP A 104 -2.12 3.50 -18.62
CA ASP A 104 -1.39 4.61 -18.02
C ASP A 104 -1.27 4.56 -16.48
N GLY A 105 -1.86 3.57 -15.79
CA GLY A 105 -1.86 3.49 -14.32
C GLY A 105 -2.44 4.74 -13.65
N ARG A 106 -3.16 5.59 -14.38
CA ARG A 106 -3.43 6.99 -14.01
C ARG A 106 -4.26 7.15 -12.75
N PHE A 107 -5.02 6.13 -12.40
CA PHE A 107 -5.95 6.14 -11.28
C PHE A 107 -5.37 5.50 -10.03
N GLY A 108 -4.17 4.92 -10.10
CA GLY A 108 -3.49 4.35 -8.95
C GLY A 108 -4.07 3.02 -8.45
N LEU A 109 -3.72 2.70 -7.22
CA LEU A 109 -4.05 1.45 -6.53
C LEU A 109 -4.74 1.75 -5.21
N LEU A 110 -5.62 0.88 -4.77
CA LEU A 110 -5.86 0.68 -3.35
C LEU A 110 -4.86 -0.33 -2.82
N VAL A 111 -4.25 -0.05 -1.68
CA VAL A 111 -3.30 -0.93 -1.01
C VAL A 111 -3.61 -1.03 0.47
N ALA A 112 -3.40 -2.20 1.05
CA ALA A 112 -3.40 -2.39 2.49
C ALA A 112 -2.25 -3.29 2.90
N VAL A 113 -1.59 -2.92 4.01
CA VAL A 113 -0.46 -3.63 4.60
C VAL A 113 -0.87 -4.05 6.02
N PRO A 114 -1.64 -5.14 6.15
CA PRO A 114 -2.20 -5.54 7.44
C PRO A 114 -1.12 -5.95 8.45
N ASP A 115 -0.11 -6.67 7.99
CA ASP A 115 1.06 -7.14 8.74
C ASP A 115 2.29 -7.21 7.84
N ALA A 116 3.44 -7.60 8.38
CA ALA A 116 4.71 -7.63 7.66
C ALA A 116 4.75 -8.61 6.46
N ARG A 117 3.87 -9.60 6.40
CA ARG A 117 3.91 -10.70 5.41
C ARG A 117 2.87 -10.55 4.31
N VAL A 118 1.85 -9.73 4.52
CA VAL A 118 0.75 -9.60 3.57
C VAL A 118 0.67 -8.22 2.96
N LEU A 119 0.42 -8.22 1.64
CA LEU A 119 0.09 -7.05 0.87
C LEU A 119 -1.22 -7.32 0.11
N LEU A 120 -2.21 -6.46 0.32
CA LEU A 120 -3.45 -6.45 -0.44
C LEU A 120 -3.41 -5.32 -1.45
N VAL A 121 -3.82 -5.60 -2.69
CA VAL A 121 -3.79 -4.64 -3.80
C VAL A 121 -5.09 -4.72 -4.59
N HIS A 122 -5.63 -3.58 -5.00
CA HIS A 122 -6.71 -3.51 -5.95
C HIS A 122 -6.49 -2.34 -6.92
N ALA A 123 -6.57 -2.61 -8.22
CA ALA A 123 -6.43 -1.57 -9.23
C ALA A 123 -7.67 -0.66 -9.25
N VAL A 124 -7.48 0.66 -9.21
CA VAL A 124 -8.60 1.61 -9.28
C VAL A 124 -9.08 1.73 -10.74
N ARG A 125 -10.00 0.85 -11.15
CA ARG A 125 -10.43 0.78 -12.58
C ARG A 125 -11.93 0.67 -12.82
N ASP A 126 -12.74 0.33 -11.82
CA ASP A 126 -14.16 0.02 -12.02
C ASP A 126 -15.02 0.34 -10.77
N GLU A 127 -16.31 0.02 -10.82
CA GLU A 127 -17.24 0.27 -9.71
C GLU A 127 -17.00 -0.60 -8.46
N GLN A 128 -16.10 -1.58 -8.51
CA GLN A 128 -15.79 -2.44 -7.36
C GLN A 128 -14.90 -1.77 -6.33
N VAL A 129 -14.27 -0.62 -6.65
CA VAL A 129 -13.28 0.08 -5.80
C VAL A 129 -13.73 0.24 -4.35
N LEU A 130 -14.97 0.68 -4.11
CA LEU A 130 -15.45 0.87 -2.72
C LEU A 130 -15.71 -0.46 -2.00
N ARG A 131 -16.13 -1.50 -2.72
CA ARG A 131 -16.32 -2.84 -2.14
C ARG A 131 -14.97 -3.50 -1.84
N ALA A 132 -14.00 -3.34 -2.73
CA ALA A 132 -12.62 -3.75 -2.53
C ALA A 132 -12.00 -3.04 -1.31
N ALA A 133 -12.14 -1.71 -1.20
CA ALA A 133 -11.67 -0.96 -0.05
C ALA A 133 -12.24 -1.49 1.27
N HIS A 134 -13.55 -1.76 1.31
CA HIS A 134 -14.20 -2.29 2.51
C HIS A 134 -13.68 -3.69 2.86
N LEU A 135 -13.61 -4.59 1.87
CA LEU A 135 -13.07 -5.95 2.07
C LEU A 135 -11.63 -5.91 2.59
N MET A 136 -10.77 -5.10 1.97
CA MET A 136 -9.36 -4.96 2.37
C MET A 136 -9.24 -4.43 3.80
N ALA A 137 -10.04 -3.42 4.18
CA ALA A 137 -10.05 -2.89 5.53
C ALA A 137 -10.59 -3.91 6.56
N THR A 138 -11.58 -4.73 6.19
CA THR A 138 -12.06 -5.82 7.05
C THR A 138 -10.97 -6.85 7.29
N ILE A 139 -10.30 -7.32 6.23
CA ILE A 139 -9.19 -8.28 6.34
C ILE A 139 -8.08 -7.68 7.20
N ALA A 140 -7.72 -6.41 6.96
CA ALA A 140 -6.65 -5.77 7.71
C ALA A 140 -6.99 -5.59 9.19
N ARG A 141 -8.24 -5.26 9.51
CA ARG A 141 -8.74 -5.19 10.88
C ARG A 141 -8.68 -6.55 11.59
N MET A 142 -9.06 -7.63 10.91
CA MET A 142 -9.02 -8.98 11.48
C MET A 142 -7.59 -9.43 11.85
N ARG A 143 -6.58 -8.91 11.16
CA ARG A 143 -5.16 -9.25 11.37
C ARG A 143 -4.45 -8.36 12.40
N GLN A 144 -5.16 -7.41 13.02
CA GLN A 144 -4.55 -6.54 14.03
C GLN A 144 -4.14 -7.25 15.33
N GLY A 145 -4.58 -8.50 15.54
CA GLY A 145 -4.14 -9.33 16.66
C GLY A 145 -2.80 -10.03 16.43
N GLU A 146 -2.23 -9.96 15.23
CA GLU A 146 -0.99 -10.65 14.87
C GLU A 146 0.26 -9.90 15.39
N ALA A 147 1.34 -10.65 15.65
CA ALA A 147 2.54 -10.11 16.27
C ALA A 147 3.30 -9.08 15.42
N ASP A 148 3.09 -9.11 14.10
CA ASP A 148 3.72 -8.24 13.10
C ASP A 148 2.70 -7.35 12.38
N ALA A 149 1.56 -7.06 13.02
CA ALA A 149 0.57 -6.13 12.51
C ALA A 149 1.18 -4.74 12.23
N ILE A 150 0.87 -4.19 11.06
CA ILE A 150 1.32 -2.85 10.64
C ILE A 150 0.17 -1.86 10.79
N GLY A 151 -0.98 -2.12 10.17
CA GLY A 151 -2.14 -1.26 10.36
C GLY A 151 -3.40 -1.72 9.64
N PRO A 152 -4.58 -1.29 10.12
CA PRO A 152 -5.85 -1.77 9.58
C PRO A 152 -6.32 -0.95 8.37
N HIS A 153 -5.52 0.02 7.92
CA HIS A 153 -5.95 1.04 6.97
C HIS A 153 -5.68 0.65 5.51
N VAL A 154 -6.58 1.09 4.65
CA VAL A 154 -6.41 1.09 3.20
C VAL A 154 -5.94 2.48 2.78
N TYR A 155 -5.00 2.48 1.84
CA TYR A 155 -4.42 3.68 1.25
C TYR A 155 -4.71 3.69 -0.24
N HIS A 156 -5.01 4.86 -0.77
CA HIS A 156 -4.91 5.11 -2.20
C HIS A 156 -3.46 5.49 -2.54
N ARG A 157 -2.84 4.70 -3.41
CA ARG A 157 -1.49 4.90 -3.93
C ARG A 157 -1.57 5.51 -5.33
N THR A 158 -1.05 6.72 -5.51
CA THR A 158 -0.93 7.34 -6.84
C THR A 158 0.27 6.80 -7.61
N ALA A 159 0.35 7.10 -8.90
CA ALA A 159 1.40 6.58 -9.80
C ALA A 159 2.83 7.02 -9.40
N ASP A 160 2.98 8.12 -8.67
CA ASP A 160 4.25 8.58 -8.08
C ASP A 160 4.64 7.83 -6.79
N GLY A 161 3.79 6.91 -6.33
CA GLY A 161 3.98 6.13 -5.11
C GLY A 161 3.45 6.80 -3.83
N THR A 162 2.87 7.99 -3.91
CA THR A 162 2.30 8.69 -2.75
C THR A 162 1.09 7.95 -2.19
N LEU A 163 1.03 7.76 -0.88
CA LEU A 163 -0.03 7.10 -0.14
C LEU A 163 -0.92 8.11 0.59
N THR A 164 -2.22 8.02 0.35
CA THR A 164 -3.25 8.74 1.11
C THR A 164 -4.17 7.74 1.78
N GLN A 165 -4.31 7.79 3.10
CA GLN A 165 -5.26 6.94 3.81
C GLN A 165 -6.70 7.25 3.38
N VAL A 166 -7.46 6.21 3.02
CA VAL A 166 -8.86 6.35 2.55
C VAL A 166 -9.85 5.63 3.44
N THR A 167 -9.40 5.02 4.53
CA THR A 167 -10.29 4.36 5.49
C THR A 167 -10.04 4.84 6.90
N GLN A 168 -11.11 5.00 7.67
CA GLN A 168 -11.06 5.21 9.10
C GLN A 168 -11.84 4.09 9.80
N HIS A 169 -11.36 3.68 10.96
CA HIS A 169 -12.05 2.71 11.81
C HIS A 169 -12.65 3.46 12.99
N SER A 170 -13.94 3.25 13.23
CA SER A 170 -14.61 3.53 14.50
C SER A 170 -14.95 2.19 15.17
N ASP A 171 -15.43 2.21 16.42
CA ASP A 171 -15.55 1.01 17.28
C ASP A 171 -16.07 -0.24 16.55
N ASP A 172 -17.10 -0.13 15.71
CA ASP A 172 -17.63 -1.25 14.93
C ASP A 172 -17.72 -1.00 13.42
N GLU A 173 -17.40 0.20 12.93
CA GLU A 173 -17.62 0.56 11.53
C GLU A 173 -16.32 0.90 10.79
N ILE A 174 -16.31 0.56 9.49
CA ILE A 174 -15.26 0.94 8.56
C ILE A 174 -15.85 2.02 7.65
N GLU A 175 -15.34 3.24 7.79
CA GLU A 175 -15.69 4.36 6.92
C GLU A 175 -14.67 4.46 5.79
N VAL A 176 -15.15 4.55 4.54
CA VAL A 176 -14.31 4.81 3.37
C VAL A 176 -14.48 6.27 2.95
N HIS A 177 -13.41 7.05 3.09
CA HIS A 177 -13.35 8.47 2.75
C HIS A 177 -13.00 8.67 1.27
N VAL A 178 -13.98 9.16 0.51
CA VAL A 178 -13.80 9.50 -0.91
C VAL A 178 -13.46 10.98 -1.04
N ASP A 179 -12.22 11.30 -0.71
CA ASP A 179 -11.65 12.65 -0.79
C ASP A 179 -10.30 12.64 -1.53
N GLY A 180 -9.76 13.83 -1.79
CA GLY A 180 -8.44 14.01 -2.39
C GLY A 180 -8.22 13.22 -3.69
N SER A 181 -7.09 12.51 -3.76
CA SER A 181 -6.66 11.76 -4.94
C SER A 181 -7.61 10.62 -5.32
N LEU A 182 -8.23 9.94 -4.34
CA LEU A 182 -9.20 8.88 -4.63
C LEU A 182 -10.48 9.45 -5.25
N ALA A 183 -10.97 10.59 -4.74
CA ALA A 183 -12.13 11.26 -5.32
C ALA A 183 -11.87 11.69 -6.78
N ASP A 184 -10.67 12.17 -7.06
CA ASP A 184 -10.27 12.59 -8.41
C ASP A 184 -10.14 11.38 -9.36
N ALA A 185 -9.62 10.25 -8.88
CA ALA A 185 -9.56 9.00 -9.63
C ALA A 185 -10.97 8.49 -10.00
N LEU A 186 -11.88 8.38 -9.02
CA LEU A 186 -13.26 7.96 -9.25
C LEU A 186 -14.02 8.92 -10.19
N ALA A 187 -13.74 10.22 -10.10
CA ALA A 187 -14.33 11.23 -10.99
C ALA A 187 -13.79 11.12 -12.42
N GLY A 188 -12.55 10.67 -12.59
CA GLY A 188 -11.95 10.39 -13.89
C GLY A 188 -12.48 9.09 -14.51
N LEU A 189 -12.92 8.13 -13.69
CA LEU A 189 -13.63 6.92 -14.10
C LEU A 189 -15.13 7.16 -14.39
N GLY A 190 -15.67 8.33 -14.07
CA GLY A 190 -17.10 8.61 -14.21
C GLY A 190 -17.98 7.95 -13.14
N LEU A 191 -17.38 7.43 -12.07
CA LEU A 191 -18.05 6.74 -10.97
C LEU A 191 -18.62 7.71 -9.92
N VAL A 192 -18.14 8.96 -9.92
CA VAL A 192 -18.71 10.05 -9.12
C VAL A 192 -18.95 11.28 -9.97
N ASP A 193 -20.09 11.93 -9.76
CA ASP A 193 -20.47 13.12 -10.48
C ASP A 193 -19.64 14.33 -10.01
N ARG A 194 -18.76 14.85 -10.89
CA ARG A 194 -17.95 16.06 -10.64
C ARG A 194 -18.80 17.25 -10.20
N SER A 195 -20.07 17.26 -10.59
CA SER A 195 -21.07 18.28 -10.26
C SER A 195 -21.36 18.39 -8.75
N ARG A 196 -21.24 17.30 -7.98
CA ARG A 196 -21.43 17.33 -6.51
C ARG A 196 -20.27 18.00 -5.78
N LYS A 197 -19.02 17.75 -6.20
CA LYS A 197 -17.80 18.38 -5.65
C LYS A 197 -17.80 19.89 -5.92
N ALA A 198 -18.13 20.30 -7.15
CA ALA A 198 -18.30 21.71 -7.52
C ALA A 198 -19.40 22.41 -6.70
N ARG A 199 -20.55 21.76 -6.50
CA ARG A 199 -21.64 22.29 -5.67
C ARG A 199 -21.28 22.41 -4.19
N ARG A 200 -20.58 21.42 -3.60
CA ARG A 200 -20.09 21.50 -2.21
C ARG A 200 -19.04 22.59 -2.03
N ALA A 201 -18.09 22.72 -2.95
CA ALA A 201 -17.08 23.78 -2.91
C ALA A 201 -17.71 25.19 -3.02
N ALA A 202 -18.68 25.37 -3.92
CA ALA A 202 -19.45 26.61 -4.04
C ALA A 202 -20.27 26.91 -2.77
N ALA A 203 -20.94 25.90 -2.20
CA ALA A 203 -21.73 26.06 -0.98
C ALA A 203 -20.89 26.35 0.28
N ARG A 204 -19.60 26.00 0.29
CA ARG A 204 -18.67 26.28 1.39
C ARG A 204 -18.08 27.69 1.27
N ARG A 205 -17.83 28.16 0.04
CA ARG A 205 -17.46 29.57 -0.25
C ARG A 205 -18.61 30.56 -0.02
N ALA A 206 -19.86 30.11 -0.10
CA ALA A 206 -21.02 30.94 0.20
C ALA A 206 -21.33 31.08 1.70
N ARG A 207 -20.59 30.36 2.57
CA ARG A 207 -20.80 30.35 4.04
C ARG A 207 -19.61 30.89 4.84
N GLY A 208 -18.53 31.32 4.17
CA GLY A 208 -17.40 32.03 4.75
C GLY A 208 -17.27 33.38 4.08
#